data_AF-A0A914SIF4-F1
#
_entry.id   AF-A0A914SIF4-F1
#
_cell.length_a   1.000
_cell.length_b   1.000
_cell.length_c   1.000
_cell.angle_alpha   90.00
_cell.angle_beta   90.00
_cell.angle_gamma   90.00
#
_symmetry.space_group_name_H-M   'P 1'
#
loop_
_entity.id
_entity.type
_entity.pdbx_description
1 polymer ?
#
loop_
_entity_poly.entity_id
_entity_poly.type
_entity_poly.pdbx_seq_one_letter_code
_entity_poly.pdbx_strand_id
1 'polypeptide(L)'
;MLVCQQLHYAGRNMITIWASFINADWEYERICIAAKESQADFGATLMQVAHEYQFQNAHKIYVTFDDTVPASNRPSLPANMVYIENVVQAINEILIKSINECTNISEIKHIAKVYQSVATKNVPEHQQSNFMGNAKGLATFGGKAINNETNELIDAFEFYQLLKFIRVRFDVLKQNLRDTQLIVLLNEIGEKEQTTAHSLESFLEPFVDVCQAFDSNEEPHFHTILPEWHALIHECTSFEEDEEEDSSKTTLNDLPLRLSERPRRRSLRHQKSIDDDPMLQIEEPDLTDSIPPISNNNTWMRELRQKVEKQLKQWAKEHITTEHMIATALNPRMRKLPIICSDSERLLTYSTIRQNASLKPVMTPENRNEQNEEHITTEHMIATALNPRMRKLPIICSDSERLLTYSTIRQNASLKPVMTPENRNEQNEDYEPQRKRRHFLSKLEDQGMAQDEMDTYLNTNFSPQEGRKVLEFWARVQTLPKMSQYARAILPLIAAVPPLKLRYSPNHLLSCEEFSDMLLLKTSQALNNYRSSEHEH
;
A
#
# COMPACT_ATOMS: atom_id res chain seq x y z
N MET A 1 -16.40 -0.37 -6.73
CA MET A 1 -15.18 -0.75 -7.47
C MET A 1 -15.48 -1.96 -8.34
N LEU A 2 -14.93 -2.05 -9.55
CA LEU A 2 -14.99 -3.25 -10.39
C LEU A 2 -13.59 -3.85 -10.56
N VAL A 3 -13.47 -5.16 -10.41
CA VAL A 3 -12.24 -5.91 -10.65
C VAL A 3 -12.48 -6.92 -11.75
N CYS A 4 -11.71 -6.79 -12.82
CA CYS A 4 -11.81 -7.60 -14.03
C CYS A 4 -10.65 -8.60 -14.06
N GLN A 5 -10.97 -9.89 -14.21
CA GLN A 5 -10.00 -10.99 -14.17
C GLN A 5 -10.21 -11.96 -15.31
N GLN A 6 -9.12 -12.52 -15.85
CA GLN A 6 -9.16 -13.63 -16.79
C GLN A 6 -8.76 -14.94 -16.08
N LEU A 7 -9.68 -15.89 -16.07
CA LEU A 7 -9.53 -17.17 -15.42
C LEU A 7 -9.39 -18.27 -16.46
N HIS A 8 -8.42 -19.17 -16.30
CA HIS A 8 -8.37 -20.41 -17.08
C HIS A 8 -9.09 -21.54 -16.34
N TYR A 9 -10.21 -22.02 -16.89
CA TYR A 9 -11.02 -23.09 -16.30
C TYR A 9 -11.43 -24.10 -17.38
N ALA A 10 -11.21 -25.39 -17.11
CA ALA A 10 -11.55 -26.49 -18.03
C ALA A 10 -11.02 -26.30 -19.47
N GLY A 11 -9.80 -25.79 -19.62
CA GLY A 11 -9.19 -25.56 -20.94
C GLY A 11 -9.69 -24.30 -21.67
N ARG A 12 -10.56 -23.50 -21.03
CA ARG A 12 -11.16 -22.29 -21.59
C ARG A 12 -10.77 -21.09 -20.75
N ASN A 13 -10.64 -19.94 -21.42
CA ASN A 13 -10.50 -18.68 -20.73
C ASN A 13 -11.89 -18.15 -20.39
N MET A 14 -12.05 -17.60 -19.20
CA MET A 14 -13.26 -16.99 -18.70
C MET A 14 -12.94 -15.58 -18.22
N ILE A 15 -13.83 -14.65 -18.50
CA ILE A 15 -13.81 -13.28 -17.99
C ILE A 15 -14.70 -13.25 -16.77
N THR A 16 -14.16 -12.79 -15.64
CA THR A 16 -14.94 -12.56 -14.43
C THR A 16 -14.87 -11.09 -14.04
N ILE A 17 -15.99 -10.54 -13.60
CA ILE A 17 -16.11 -9.17 -13.11
C ILE A 17 -16.66 -9.24 -11.70
N TRP A 18 -15.91 -8.65 -10.78
CA TRP A 18 -16.22 -8.60 -9.37
C TRP A 18 -16.54 -7.17 -8.95
N ALA A 19 -17.60 -6.99 -8.18
CA ALA A 19 -17.86 -5.73 -7.49
C ALA A 19 -17.26 -5.79 -6.09
N SER A 20 -16.58 -4.72 -5.68
CA SER A 20 -16.08 -4.55 -4.32
C SER A 20 -16.61 -3.25 -3.72
N PHE A 21 -17.14 -3.36 -2.51
CA PHE A 21 -17.83 -2.29 -1.79
C PHE A 21 -17.79 -2.55 -0.28
N ILE A 22 -18.15 -1.52 0.49
CA ILE A 22 -18.42 -1.66 1.93
C ILE A 22 -19.93 -1.56 2.12
N ASN A 23 -20.52 -2.52 2.83
CA ASN A 23 -21.96 -2.59 3.06
C ASN A 23 -22.45 -1.58 4.13
N ALA A 24 -23.72 -1.67 4.52
CA ALA A 24 -24.30 -0.76 5.50
C ALA A 24 -23.66 -0.92 6.90
N ASP A 25 -23.24 -2.15 7.22
CA ASP A 25 -22.70 -2.61 8.49
C ASP A 25 -21.18 -2.46 8.58
N TRP A 26 -20.58 -1.75 7.61
CA TRP A 26 -19.15 -1.49 7.52
C TRP A 26 -18.28 -2.72 7.25
N GLU A 27 -18.86 -3.73 6.63
CA GLU A 27 -18.13 -4.91 6.20
C GLU A 27 -17.70 -4.77 4.76
N TYR A 28 -16.47 -5.22 4.50
CA TYR A 28 -15.93 -5.24 3.16
C TYR A 28 -16.40 -6.49 2.43
N GLU A 29 -17.07 -6.29 1.30
CA GLU A 29 -17.62 -7.37 0.50
C GLU A 29 -17.06 -7.33 -0.92
N ARG A 30 -16.87 -8.54 -1.46
CA ARG A 30 -16.50 -8.75 -2.85
C ARG A 30 -17.38 -9.83 -3.46
N ILE A 31 -18.15 -9.45 -4.47
CA ILE A 31 -19.11 -10.34 -5.13
C ILE A 31 -18.79 -10.48 -6.62
N CYS A 32 -18.97 -11.68 -7.15
CA CYS A 32 -18.90 -11.90 -8.59
C CYS A 32 -20.23 -11.44 -9.18
N ILE A 33 -20.17 -10.51 -10.14
CA ILE A 33 -21.37 -9.98 -10.80
C ILE A 33 -21.50 -10.45 -12.25
N ALA A 34 -20.41 -10.97 -12.82
CA ALA A 34 -20.43 -11.66 -14.10
C ALA A 34 -19.28 -12.66 -14.22
N ALA A 35 -19.56 -13.79 -14.85
CA ALA A 35 -18.57 -14.78 -15.29
C ALA A 35 -18.98 -15.28 -16.68
N LYS A 36 -18.17 -15.02 -17.70
CA LYS A 36 -18.46 -15.35 -19.11
C LYS A 36 -17.26 -15.97 -19.79
N GLU A 37 -17.49 -16.81 -20.80
CA GLU A 37 -16.39 -17.38 -21.58
C GLU A 37 -15.70 -16.29 -22.44
N SER A 38 -14.36 -16.34 -22.50
CA SER A 38 -13.45 -15.34 -23.08
C SER A 38 -13.58 -15.14 -24.60
N GLN A 39 -14.48 -15.85 -25.28
CA GLN A 39 -14.84 -15.47 -26.66
C GLN A 39 -15.47 -14.07 -26.71
N ALA A 40 -15.98 -13.57 -25.59
CA ALA A 40 -16.43 -12.20 -25.44
C ALA A 40 -15.25 -11.22 -25.28
N ASP A 41 -15.33 -10.07 -25.94
CA ASP A 41 -14.45 -8.93 -25.68
C ASP A 41 -14.64 -8.45 -24.22
N PHE A 42 -13.52 -8.18 -23.52
CA PHE A 42 -13.53 -7.62 -22.16
C PHE A 42 -14.32 -6.31 -22.11
N GLY A 43 -14.17 -5.46 -23.13
CA GLY A 43 -14.92 -4.21 -23.27
C GLY A 43 -16.41 -4.44 -23.36
N ALA A 44 -16.83 -5.26 -24.33
CA ALA A 44 -18.23 -5.63 -24.50
C ALA A 44 -18.85 -6.22 -23.22
N THR A 45 -18.13 -7.13 -22.54
CA THR A 45 -18.59 -7.76 -21.31
C THR A 45 -18.75 -6.73 -20.18
N LEU A 46 -17.75 -5.87 -19.98
CA LEU A 46 -17.80 -4.81 -18.97
C LEU A 46 -18.94 -3.83 -19.23
N MET A 47 -19.17 -3.44 -20.49
CA MET A 47 -20.26 -2.54 -20.87
C MET A 47 -21.64 -3.17 -20.69
N GLN A 48 -21.76 -4.46 -21.00
CA GLN A 48 -22.99 -5.21 -20.73
C GLN A 48 -23.29 -5.25 -19.23
N VAL A 49 -22.30 -5.57 -18.41
CA VAL A 49 -22.45 -5.55 -16.94
C VAL A 49 -22.80 -4.16 -16.43
N ALA A 50 -22.14 -3.12 -16.95
CA ALA A 50 -22.46 -1.74 -16.58
C ALA A 50 -23.90 -1.34 -16.94
N HIS A 51 -24.46 -1.87 -18.02
CA HIS A 51 -25.85 -1.67 -18.39
C HIS A 51 -26.80 -2.48 -17.48
N GLU A 52 -26.53 -3.78 -17.29
CA GLU A 52 -27.35 -4.69 -16.47
C GLU A 52 -27.50 -4.20 -15.02
N TYR A 53 -26.42 -3.71 -14.42
CA TYR A 53 -26.41 -3.19 -13.05
C TYR A 53 -26.62 -1.67 -12.97
N GLN A 54 -27.01 -1.02 -14.07
CA GLN A 54 -27.33 0.42 -14.14
C GLN A 54 -26.19 1.35 -13.67
N PHE A 55 -24.93 0.93 -13.83
CA PHE A 55 -23.77 1.74 -13.48
C PHE A 55 -23.62 2.99 -14.36
N GLN A 56 -24.39 3.11 -15.44
CA GLN A 56 -24.41 4.31 -16.30
C GLN A 56 -24.78 5.59 -15.52
N ASN A 57 -25.54 5.46 -14.43
CA ASN A 57 -25.90 6.59 -13.57
C ASN A 57 -24.85 6.89 -12.49
N ALA A 58 -23.82 6.06 -12.35
CA ALA A 58 -22.77 6.28 -11.38
C ALA A 58 -21.86 7.44 -11.85
N HIS A 59 -21.60 8.37 -10.92
CA HIS A 59 -20.71 9.51 -11.18
C HIS A 59 -19.30 9.05 -11.57
N LYS A 60 -18.80 8.02 -10.87
CA LYS A 60 -17.47 7.46 -11.09
C LYS A 60 -17.48 5.97 -10.75
N ILE A 61 -16.89 5.17 -11.62
CA ILE A 61 -16.68 3.73 -11.44
C ILE A 61 -15.19 3.51 -11.57
N TYR A 62 -14.59 2.89 -10.57
CA TYR A 62 -13.19 2.52 -10.64
C TYR A 62 -13.08 1.08 -11.13
N VAL A 63 -12.13 0.83 -12.03
CA VAL A 63 -11.89 -0.46 -12.67
C VAL A 63 -10.42 -0.82 -12.52
N THR A 64 -10.13 -2.05 -12.10
CA THR A 64 -8.78 -2.62 -12.12
C THR A 64 -8.81 -3.95 -12.86
N PHE A 65 -7.77 -4.19 -13.65
CA PHE A 65 -7.54 -5.46 -14.32
C PHE A 65 -6.45 -6.22 -13.56
N ASP A 66 -6.58 -7.54 -13.46
CA ASP A 66 -5.46 -8.35 -12.98
C ASP A 66 -4.37 -8.54 -14.06
N ASP A 67 -3.29 -9.17 -13.65
CA ASP A 67 -2.12 -9.48 -14.47
C ASP A 67 -2.41 -10.45 -15.62
N THR A 68 -3.52 -11.19 -15.53
CA THR A 68 -3.94 -12.12 -16.58
C THR A 68 -4.57 -11.43 -17.78
N VAL A 69 -4.91 -10.13 -17.68
CA VAL A 69 -5.47 -9.33 -18.77
C VAL A 69 -4.36 -8.52 -19.46
N PRO A 70 -3.94 -8.89 -20.68
CA PRO A 70 -2.89 -8.17 -21.40
C PRO A 70 -3.27 -6.71 -21.63
N ALA A 71 -2.29 -5.80 -21.58
CA ALA A 71 -2.52 -4.38 -21.85
C ALA A 71 -3.17 -4.12 -23.23
N SER A 72 -2.84 -4.96 -24.24
CA SER A 72 -3.44 -4.92 -25.58
C SER A 72 -4.94 -5.23 -25.61
N ASN A 73 -5.44 -5.93 -24.58
CA ASN A 73 -6.83 -6.36 -24.48
C ASN A 73 -7.64 -5.48 -23.51
N ARG A 74 -7.03 -4.45 -22.93
CA ARG A 74 -7.73 -3.50 -22.05
C ARG A 74 -8.62 -2.61 -22.91
N PRO A 75 -9.95 -2.58 -22.65
CA PRO A 75 -10.87 -1.80 -23.47
C PRO A 75 -10.70 -0.30 -23.23
N SER A 76 -11.09 0.51 -24.22
CA SER A 76 -11.31 1.94 -23.99
C SER A 76 -12.47 2.11 -23.01
N LEU A 77 -12.19 2.74 -21.87
CA LEU A 77 -13.18 2.95 -20.83
C LEU A 77 -14.01 4.21 -21.11
N PRO A 78 -15.33 4.19 -20.82
CA PRO A 78 -16.16 5.40 -20.81
C PRO A 78 -15.62 6.48 -19.86
N ALA A 79 -16.02 7.74 -20.07
CA ALA A 79 -15.52 8.87 -19.28
C ALA A 79 -15.81 8.79 -17.77
N ASN A 80 -16.87 8.07 -17.36
CA ASN A 80 -17.21 7.86 -15.95
C ASN A 80 -16.50 6.64 -15.34
N MET A 81 -15.71 5.90 -16.12
CA MET A 81 -14.89 4.78 -15.67
C MET A 81 -13.43 5.20 -15.57
N VAL A 82 -12.82 5.00 -14.40
CA VAL A 82 -11.42 5.33 -14.13
C VAL A 82 -10.63 4.06 -13.87
N TYR A 83 -9.58 3.89 -14.65
CA TYR A 83 -8.67 2.78 -14.49
C TYR A 83 -7.70 3.02 -13.32
N ILE A 84 -7.55 2.02 -12.45
CA ILE A 84 -6.53 1.97 -11.40
C ILE A 84 -5.58 0.83 -11.74
N GLU A 85 -4.28 1.13 -11.88
CA GLU A 85 -3.26 0.12 -12.18
C GLU A 85 -3.09 -0.90 -11.05
N ASN A 86 -2.73 -2.12 -11.43
CA ASN A 86 -2.43 -3.18 -10.48
C ASN A 86 -0.99 -3.03 -9.94
N VAL A 87 -0.88 -2.63 -8.67
CA VAL A 87 0.36 -2.40 -7.93
C VAL A 87 1.19 -3.67 -7.80
N VAL A 88 0.56 -4.84 -7.61
CA VAL A 88 1.28 -6.12 -7.49
C VAL A 88 1.95 -6.48 -8.81
N GLN A 89 1.21 -6.31 -9.91
CA GLN A 89 1.75 -6.49 -11.26
C GLN A 89 2.88 -5.51 -11.53
N ALA A 90 2.70 -4.24 -11.21
CA ALA A 90 3.72 -3.20 -11.41
C ALA A 90 5.02 -3.51 -10.66
N ILE A 91 4.93 -3.95 -9.38
CA ILE A 91 6.11 -4.34 -8.61
C ILE A 91 6.83 -5.52 -9.29
N ASN A 92 6.09 -6.54 -9.70
CA ASN A 92 6.67 -7.71 -10.38
C ASN A 92 7.40 -7.29 -11.67
N GLU A 93 6.76 -6.49 -12.51
CA GLU A 93 7.33 -5.99 -13.77
C GLU A 93 8.60 -5.15 -13.55
N ILE A 94 8.58 -4.26 -12.55
CA ILE A 94 9.74 -3.44 -12.17
C ILE A 94 10.90 -4.32 -11.73
N LEU A 95 10.64 -5.35 -10.91
CA LEU A 95 11.66 -6.29 -10.44
C LEU A 95 12.23 -7.11 -11.59
N ILE A 96 11.37 -7.72 -12.43
CA ILE A 96 11.77 -8.51 -13.59
C ILE A 96 12.65 -7.68 -14.53
N LYS A 97 12.19 -6.48 -14.89
CA LYS A 97 12.93 -5.59 -15.77
C LYS A 97 14.28 -5.21 -15.18
N SER A 98 14.30 -4.81 -13.90
CA SER A 98 15.55 -4.42 -13.22
C SER A 98 16.55 -5.58 -13.15
N ILE A 99 16.09 -6.79 -12.83
CA ILE A 99 16.92 -7.99 -12.77
C ILE A 99 17.46 -8.35 -14.15
N ASN A 100 16.60 -8.38 -15.17
CA ASN A 100 17.01 -8.71 -16.54
C ASN A 100 18.03 -7.70 -17.13
N GLU A 101 18.04 -6.46 -16.63
CA GLU A 101 19.00 -5.42 -16.99
C GLU A 101 20.28 -5.43 -16.13
N CYS A 102 20.43 -6.30 -15.13
CA CYS A 102 21.60 -6.34 -14.25
C CYS A 102 22.85 -6.88 -14.92
N THR A 103 24.01 -6.38 -14.50
CA THR A 103 25.33 -6.86 -14.94
C THR A 103 25.56 -8.35 -14.66
N ASN A 104 25.00 -8.88 -13.57
CA ASN A 104 25.14 -10.31 -13.22
C ASN A 104 24.02 -11.23 -13.78
N ILE A 105 23.24 -10.78 -14.76
CA ILE A 105 22.07 -11.51 -15.26
C ILE A 105 22.38 -12.94 -15.75
N SER A 106 23.57 -13.18 -16.30
CA SER A 106 23.97 -14.53 -16.76
C SER A 106 23.99 -15.55 -15.60
N GLU A 107 24.52 -15.14 -14.45
CA GLU A 107 24.57 -15.97 -13.23
C GLU A 107 23.16 -16.17 -12.66
N ILE A 108 22.35 -15.11 -12.62
CA ILE A 108 20.97 -15.17 -12.14
C ILE A 108 20.12 -16.12 -12.99
N LYS A 109 20.24 -16.04 -14.33
CA LYS A 109 19.54 -16.95 -15.27
C LYS A 109 19.99 -18.39 -15.09
N HIS A 110 21.27 -18.63 -14.83
CA HIS A 110 21.79 -19.96 -14.53
C HIS A 110 21.17 -20.53 -13.25
N ILE A 111 21.18 -19.77 -12.15
CA ILE A 111 20.55 -20.14 -10.88
C ILE A 111 19.07 -20.46 -11.08
N ALA A 112 18.32 -19.57 -11.75
CA ALA A 112 16.90 -19.76 -12.01
C ALA A 112 16.62 -21.07 -12.79
N LYS A 113 17.39 -21.35 -13.84
CA LYS A 113 17.26 -22.59 -14.63
C LYS A 113 17.52 -23.84 -13.81
N VAL A 114 18.61 -23.86 -13.04
CA VAL A 114 18.97 -25.03 -12.24
C VAL A 114 17.93 -25.24 -11.16
N TYR A 115 17.55 -24.20 -10.41
CA TYR A 115 16.54 -24.30 -9.36
C TYR A 115 15.17 -24.71 -9.89
N GLN A 116 14.76 -24.19 -11.05
CA GLN A 116 13.51 -24.62 -11.70
C GLN A 116 13.58 -26.07 -12.17
N SER A 117 14.72 -26.52 -12.71
CA SER A 117 14.92 -27.92 -13.11
C SER A 117 14.90 -28.86 -11.91
N VAL A 118 15.51 -28.45 -10.80
CA VAL A 118 15.51 -29.22 -9.55
C VAL A 118 14.10 -29.32 -8.99
N ALA A 119 13.35 -28.22 -8.95
CA ALA A 119 12.01 -28.22 -8.37
C ALA A 119 11.00 -28.98 -9.24
N THR A 120 11.05 -28.85 -10.56
CA THR A 120 10.15 -29.57 -11.49
C THR A 120 10.39 -31.08 -11.50
N LYS A 121 11.63 -31.54 -11.33
CA LYS A 121 11.95 -32.98 -11.30
C LYS A 121 11.72 -33.65 -9.94
N ASN A 122 11.78 -32.91 -8.82
CA ASN A 122 11.73 -33.48 -7.47
C ASN A 122 10.37 -33.46 -6.80
N VAL A 123 9.45 -32.59 -7.22
CA VAL A 123 8.16 -32.47 -6.55
C VAL A 123 7.10 -33.18 -7.39
N PRO A 124 6.59 -34.35 -6.97
CA PRO A 124 5.46 -34.98 -7.65
C PRO A 124 4.31 -33.98 -7.79
N GLU A 125 3.63 -33.94 -8.95
CA GLU A 125 2.55 -32.97 -9.24
C GLU A 125 1.50 -32.87 -8.10
N HIS A 126 1.17 -33.98 -7.45
CA HIS A 126 0.21 -34.04 -6.35
C HIS A 126 0.71 -33.49 -5.01
N GLN A 127 2.02 -33.28 -4.86
CA GLN A 127 2.64 -32.70 -3.66
C GLN A 127 2.99 -31.21 -3.83
N GLN A 128 3.09 -30.70 -5.06
CA GLN A 128 3.35 -29.29 -5.36
C GLN A 128 2.32 -28.34 -4.70
N SER A 129 1.06 -28.77 -4.60
CA SER A 129 -0.03 -27.99 -4.00
C SER A 129 -0.08 -28.03 -2.46
N ASN A 130 0.40 -29.11 -1.83
CA ASN A 130 0.36 -29.30 -0.38
C ASN A 130 1.60 -28.76 0.33
N PHE A 131 2.76 -28.71 -0.33
CA PHE A 131 4.01 -28.28 0.31
C PHE A 131 4.07 -26.78 0.65
N MET A 132 3.16 -25.97 0.09
CA MET A 132 3.13 -24.52 0.28
C MET A 132 1.86 -23.99 0.95
N GLY A 133 1.13 -24.86 1.67
CA GLY A 133 -0.15 -24.54 2.32
C GLY A 133 -0.18 -23.34 3.29
N ASN A 134 0.93 -22.66 3.54
CA ASN A 134 1.01 -21.47 4.40
C ASN A 134 1.58 -20.21 3.73
N ALA A 135 2.05 -20.25 2.46
CA ALA A 135 2.32 -19.03 1.72
C ALA A 135 0.98 -18.47 1.24
N LYS A 136 0.34 -17.66 2.09
CA LYS A 136 -0.81 -16.84 1.68
C LYS A 136 -0.38 -16.02 0.46
N GLY A 137 -1.26 -15.91 -0.53
CA GLY A 137 -1.08 -14.92 -1.60
C GLY A 137 -0.53 -15.44 -2.92
N LEU A 138 0.75 -15.80 -3.00
CA LEU A 138 1.39 -16.14 -4.28
C LEU A 138 0.92 -17.49 -4.85
N ALA A 139 0.97 -17.61 -6.18
CA ALA A 139 0.40 -18.73 -6.93
C ALA A 139 1.05 -20.07 -6.57
N THR A 140 0.35 -21.13 -6.95
CA THR A 140 0.83 -22.52 -6.90
C THR A 140 2.20 -22.65 -7.55
N PHE A 141 3.18 -23.17 -6.80
CA PHE A 141 4.45 -23.61 -7.36
C PHE A 141 4.17 -24.52 -8.56
N GLY A 142 4.53 -24.05 -9.75
CA GLY A 142 4.04 -24.56 -11.04
C GLY A 142 4.11 -23.52 -12.17
N GLY A 143 4.24 -22.23 -11.81
CA GLY A 143 4.64 -21.16 -12.73
C GLY A 143 6.09 -21.32 -13.22
N LYS A 144 6.38 -20.77 -14.40
CA LYS A 144 7.75 -20.70 -14.94
C LYS A 144 8.37 -19.37 -14.46
N ALA A 145 9.38 -19.40 -13.58
CA ALA A 145 10.10 -18.19 -13.22
C ALA A 145 10.99 -17.68 -14.36
N ILE A 146 11.55 -18.60 -15.17
CA ILE A 146 12.28 -18.28 -16.38
C ILE A 146 11.57 -18.87 -17.61
N ASN A 147 11.54 -18.09 -18.70
CA ASN A 147 11.11 -18.59 -19.99
C ASN A 147 12.23 -19.45 -20.61
N ASN A 148 11.94 -20.72 -20.90
CA ASN A 148 12.92 -21.64 -21.48
C ASN A 148 13.37 -21.24 -22.89
N GLU A 149 12.53 -20.52 -23.64
CA GLU A 149 12.81 -20.11 -25.03
C GLU A 149 13.65 -18.83 -25.08
N THR A 150 13.20 -17.77 -24.40
CA THR A 150 13.91 -16.49 -24.39
C THR A 150 15.05 -16.45 -23.38
N ASN A 151 15.09 -17.41 -22.45
CA ASN A 151 16.00 -17.42 -21.32
C ASN A 151 15.90 -16.14 -20.48
N GLU A 152 14.71 -15.55 -20.36
CA GLU A 152 14.47 -14.34 -19.58
C GLU A 152 13.67 -14.67 -18.32
N LEU A 153 13.98 -13.95 -17.23
CA LEU A 153 13.13 -14.00 -16.04
C LEU A 153 11.77 -13.40 -16.42
N ILE A 154 10.68 -14.08 -16.07
CA ILE A 154 9.31 -13.65 -16.39
C ILE A 154 8.43 -13.48 -15.16
N ASP A 155 8.88 -13.94 -13.99
CA ASP A 155 8.16 -13.76 -12.73
C ASP A 155 9.16 -13.68 -11.56
N ALA A 156 9.28 -12.50 -10.92
CA ALA A 156 10.20 -12.30 -9.81
C ALA A 156 9.70 -12.94 -8.51
N PHE A 157 8.39 -13.06 -8.33
CA PHE A 157 7.84 -13.66 -7.12
C PHE A 157 7.91 -15.19 -7.15
N GLU A 158 7.64 -15.82 -8.30
CA GLU A 158 7.92 -17.26 -8.49
C GLU A 158 9.41 -17.55 -8.34
N PHE A 159 10.28 -16.65 -8.82
CA PHE A 159 11.72 -16.77 -8.61
C PHE A 159 12.09 -16.71 -7.13
N TYR A 160 11.51 -15.80 -6.35
CA TYR A 160 11.68 -15.77 -4.89
C TYR A 160 11.26 -17.10 -4.24
N GLN A 161 10.09 -17.65 -4.63
CA GLN A 161 9.64 -18.93 -4.07
C GLN A 161 10.61 -20.07 -4.40
N LEU A 162 11.17 -20.10 -5.61
CA LEU A 162 12.21 -21.06 -6.00
C LEU A 162 13.47 -20.93 -5.13
N LEU A 163 13.97 -19.70 -4.94
CA LEU A 163 15.15 -19.44 -4.11
C LEU A 163 14.92 -19.93 -2.67
N LYS A 164 13.79 -19.55 -2.07
CA LYS A 164 13.40 -19.95 -0.72
C LYS A 164 13.23 -21.46 -0.58
N PHE A 165 12.55 -22.09 -1.54
CA PHE A 165 12.33 -23.54 -1.57
C PHE A 165 13.66 -24.29 -1.55
N ILE A 166 14.58 -23.94 -2.45
CA ILE A 166 15.86 -24.63 -2.54
C ILE A 166 16.70 -24.37 -1.29
N ARG A 167 16.76 -23.14 -0.76
CA ARG A 167 17.49 -22.85 0.48
C ARG A 167 17.00 -23.70 1.65
N VAL A 168 15.69 -23.73 1.90
CA VAL A 168 15.11 -24.48 3.03
C VAL A 168 15.32 -25.99 2.90
N ARG A 169 15.36 -26.49 1.66
CA ARG A 169 15.46 -27.93 1.38
C ARG A 169 16.83 -28.37 0.92
N PHE A 170 17.85 -27.51 0.94
CA PHE A 170 19.11 -27.77 0.25
C PHE A 170 19.77 -29.07 0.71
N ASP A 171 19.89 -29.26 2.04
CA ASP A 171 20.49 -30.46 2.62
C ASP A 171 19.61 -31.69 2.43
N VAL A 172 18.29 -31.53 2.54
CA VAL A 172 17.31 -32.61 2.33
C VAL A 172 17.34 -33.07 0.87
N LEU A 173 17.47 -32.15 -0.08
CA LEU A 173 17.60 -32.46 -1.50
C LEU A 173 18.93 -33.17 -1.76
N LYS A 174 20.05 -32.67 -1.22
CA LYS A 174 21.36 -33.34 -1.33
C LYS A 174 21.34 -34.78 -0.81
N GLN A 175 20.63 -35.04 0.29
CA GLN A 175 20.57 -36.37 0.91
C GLN A 175 19.56 -37.32 0.23
N ASN A 176 18.41 -36.79 -0.23
CA ASN A 176 17.31 -37.62 -0.75
C ASN A 176 17.29 -37.77 -2.27
N LEU A 177 18.09 -36.99 -2.99
CA LEU A 177 18.21 -37.14 -4.43
C LEU A 177 18.86 -38.48 -4.78
N ARG A 178 18.06 -39.41 -5.28
CA ARG A 178 18.55 -40.67 -5.88
C ARG A 178 18.94 -40.51 -7.35
N ASP A 179 18.47 -39.45 -7.99
CA ASP A 179 18.77 -39.13 -9.38
C ASP A 179 20.15 -38.47 -9.46
N THR A 180 21.12 -39.21 -9.99
CA THR A 180 22.50 -38.77 -10.19
C THR A 180 22.59 -37.48 -11.01
N GLN A 181 21.66 -37.25 -11.94
CA GLN A 181 21.66 -36.04 -12.77
C GLN A 181 21.28 -34.79 -11.98
N LEU A 182 20.38 -34.92 -11.01
CA LEU A 182 19.95 -33.80 -10.16
C LEU A 182 21.00 -33.44 -9.11
N ILE A 183 21.71 -34.45 -8.58
CA ILE A 183 22.87 -34.21 -7.72
C ILE A 183 23.94 -33.45 -8.49
N VAL A 184 24.21 -33.84 -9.74
CA VAL A 184 25.15 -33.12 -10.60
C VAL A 184 24.71 -31.67 -10.80
N LEU A 185 23.44 -31.44 -11.16
CA LEU A 185 22.88 -30.09 -11.33
C LEU A 185 22.96 -29.21 -10.05
N LEU A 186 22.69 -29.77 -8.86
CA LEU A 186 22.83 -29.01 -7.62
C LEU A 186 24.30 -28.75 -7.25
N ASN A 187 25.20 -29.67 -7.58
CA ASN A 187 26.63 -29.50 -7.37
C ASN A 187 27.28 -28.57 -8.40
N GLU A 188 26.62 -28.30 -9.54
CA GLU A 188 27.01 -27.26 -10.49
C GLU A 188 26.85 -25.85 -9.91
N ILE A 189 26.04 -25.68 -8.86
CA ILE A 189 25.90 -24.42 -8.15
C ILE A 189 27.01 -24.32 -7.10
N GLY A 190 28.04 -23.55 -7.45
CA GLY A 190 29.14 -23.24 -6.56
C GLY A 190 28.73 -22.36 -5.37
N GLU A 191 29.65 -22.16 -4.44
CA GLU A 191 29.44 -21.29 -3.26
C GLU A 191 29.11 -19.84 -3.66
N LYS A 192 29.66 -19.38 -4.79
CA LYS A 192 29.40 -18.05 -5.33
C LYS A 192 27.93 -17.92 -5.76
N GLU A 193 27.43 -18.86 -6.56
CA GLU A 193 26.03 -18.84 -7.00
C GLU A 193 25.04 -18.97 -5.83
N GLN A 194 25.40 -19.74 -4.79
CA GLN A 194 24.59 -19.83 -3.55
C GLN A 194 24.54 -18.48 -2.82
N THR A 195 25.66 -17.76 -2.75
CA THR A 195 25.72 -16.42 -2.15
C THR A 195 24.88 -15.42 -2.95
N THR A 196 24.93 -15.49 -4.28
CA THR A 196 24.09 -14.70 -5.19
C THR A 196 22.61 -15.02 -4.98
N ALA A 197 22.24 -16.31 -4.90
CA ALA A 197 20.88 -16.76 -4.66
C ALA A 197 20.33 -16.24 -3.32
N HIS A 198 21.14 -16.32 -2.25
CA HIS A 198 20.74 -15.82 -0.93
C HIS A 198 20.57 -14.29 -0.90
N SER A 199 21.47 -13.57 -1.58
CA SER A 199 21.39 -12.10 -1.69
C SER A 199 20.12 -11.67 -2.43
N LEU A 200 19.72 -12.39 -3.49
CA LEU A 200 18.47 -12.16 -4.22
C LEU A 200 17.24 -12.49 -3.39
N GLU A 201 17.24 -13.62 -2.68
CA GLU A 201 16.12 -13.99 -1.80
C GLU A 201 15.88 -12.90 -0.75
N SER A 202 16.94 -12.46 -0.07
CA SER A 202 16.88 -11.43 0.97
C SER A 202 16.44 -10.07 0.41
N PHE A 203 16.82 -9.76 -0.84
CA PHE A 203 16.39 -8.54 -1.51
C PHE A 203 14.92 -8.57 -1.95
N LEU A 204 14.43 -9.72 -2.42
CA LEU A 204 13.06 -9.87 -2.91
C LEU A 204 12.03 -10.03 -1.77
N GLU A 205 12.45 -10.49 -0.59
CA GLU A 205 11.57 -10.76 0.55
C GLU A 205 10.65 -9.59 0.95
N PRO A 206 11.13 -8.33 1.10
CA PRO A 206 10.25 -7.21 1.46
C PRO A 206 9.15 -6.95 0.42
N PHE A 207 9.45 -7.14 -0.87
CA PHE A 207 8.47 -6.95 -1.94
C PHE A 207 7.38 -8.01 -1.88
N VAL A 208 7.76 -9.26 -1.64
CA VAL A 208 6.83 -10.37 -1.49
C VAL A 208 5.95 -10.18 -0.27
N ASP A 209 6.51 -9.77 0.86
CA ASP A 209 5.76 -9.51 2.09
C ASP A 209 4.70 -8.42 1.91
N VAL A 210 5.05 -7.33 1.20
CA VAL A 210 4.11 -6.24 0.87
C VAL A 210 2.99 -6.74 -0.04
N CYS A 211 3.31 -7.46 -1.12
CA CYS A 211 2.29 -7.99 -2.03
C CYS A 211 1.37 -8.99 -1.33
N GLN A 212 1.90 -9.88 -0.49
CA GLN A 212 1.09 -10.83 0.29
C GLN A 212 0.17 -10.14 1.29
N ALA A 213 0.57 -8.99 1.83
CA ALA A 213 -0.30 -8.20 2.71
C ALA A 213 -1.54 -7.70 1.96
N PHE A 214 -1.43 -7.46 0.65
CA PHE A 214 -2.55 -7.02 -0.19
C PHE A 214 -3.46 -8.16 -0.67
N ASP A 215 -3.04 -9.42 -0.54
CA ASP A 215 -3.80 -10.57 -1.02
C ASP A 215 -4.98 -10.97 -0.11
N SER A 216 -5.14 -10.33 1.05
CA SER A 216 -6.26 -10.62 1.94
C SER A 216 -7.57 -10.05 1.40
N ASN A 217 -8.58 -10.91 1.18
CA ASN A 217 -9.94 -10.46 0.83
C ASN A 217 -10.74 -9.95 2.04
N GLU A 218 -10.18 -9.99 3.26
CA GLU A 218 -10.92 -9.70 4.50
C GLU A 218 -10.98 -8.21 4.84
N GLU A 219 -9.98 -7.43 4.41
CA GLU A 219 -9.87 -6.00 4.72
C GLU A 219 -9.47 -5.20 3.47
N PRO A 220 -9.90 -3.94 3.36
CA PRO A 220 -9.50 -3.07 2.25
C PRO A 220 -8.04 -2.61 2.39
N HIS A 221 -7.23 -2.82 1.35
CA HIS A 221 -5.80 -2.46 1.36
C HIS A 221 -5.47 -1.16 0.64
N PHE A 222 -6.43 -0.50 0.03
CA PHE A 222 -6.13 0.65 -0.83
C PHE A 222 -5.47 1.80 -0.07
N HIS A 223 -5.77 1.94 1.21
CA HIS A 223 -5.16 2.93 2.10
C HIS A 223 -3.73 2.58 2.56
N THR A 224 -3.25 1.35 2.33
CA THR A 224 -1.88 0.93 2.68
C THR A 224 -0.95 0.97 1.48
N ILE A 225 -1.45 1.03 0.25
CA ILE A 225 -0.62 1.00 -0.97
C ILE A 225 0.44 2.09 -0.94
N LEU A 226 0.05 3.35 -0.73
CA LEU A 226 0.97 4.47 -0.77
C LEU A 226 2.10 4.33 0.28
N PRO A 227 1.81 4.14 1.58
CA PRO A 227 2.88 4.01 2.56
C PRO A 227 3.76 2.77 2.34
N GLU A 228 3.20 1.63 1.92
CA GLU A 228 4.01 0.43 1.63
C GLU A 228 4.87 0.62 0.38
N TRP A 229 4.37 1.32 -0.65
CA TRP A 229 5.17 1.67 -1.84
C TRP A 229 6.38 2.54 -1.47
N HIS A 230 6.18 3.55 -0.63
CA HIS A 230 7.28 4.36 -0.12
C HIS A 230 8.23 3.56 0.77
N ALA A 231 7.73 2.60 1.54
CA ALA A 231 8.58 1.68 2.30
C ALA A 231 9.48 0.86 1.37
N LEU A 232 8.96 0.34 0.26
CA LEU A 232 9.77 -0.38 -0.75
C LEU A 232 10.85 0.50 -1.39
N ILE A 233 10.54 1.77 -1.67
CA ILE A 233 11.56 2.74 -2.12
C ILE A 233 12.65 2.88 -1.05
N HIS A 234 12.26 2.97 0.22
CA HIS A 234 13.21 3.09 1.33
C HIS A 234 14.10 1.86 1.51
N GLU A 235 13.57 0.65 1.33
CA GLU A 235 14.34 -0.62 1.38
C GLU A 235 15.42 -0.69 0.27
N CYS A 236 15.25 0.05 -0.83
CA CYS A 236 16.30 0.20 -1.82
C CYS A 236 17.38 1.23 -1.41
N THR A 237 16.99 2.30 -0.70
CA THR A 237 17.91 3.39 -0.28
C THR A 237 18.75 3.08 0.95
N SER A 238 18.22 2.33 1.92
CA SER A 238 18.84 2.17 3.25
C SER A 238 20.20 1.48 3.26
N PHE A 239 20.60 0.87 2.14
CA PHE A 239 21.91 0.24 1.99
C PHE A 239 23.05 1.22 1.68
N GLU A 240 22.74 2.46 1.27
CA GLU A 240 23.76 3.46 0.95
C GLU A 240 24.28 4.16 2.23
N GLU A 241 23.43 4.37 3.23
CA GLU A 241 23.80 5.05 4.48
C GLU A 241 24.68 4.18 5.39
N ASP A 242 24.44 2.86 5.43
CA ASP A 242 25.20 1.91 6.26
C ASP A 242 26.65 1.69 5.78
N GLU A 243 26.98 1.98 4.51
CA GLU A 243 28.35 1.88 3.97
C GLU A 243 29.17 3.18 4.14
N GLU A 244 28.53 4.34 4.26
CA GLU A 244 29.22 5.65 4.39
C GLU A 244 29.55 6.05 5.84
N GLU A 245 28.89 5.46 6.84
CA GLU A 245 29.13 5.77 8.27
C GLU A 245 30.54 5.41 8.77
N ASP A 246 31.33 4.63 8.02
CA ASP A 246 32.72 4.33 8.37
C ASP A 246 33.73 5.41 7.91
N SER A 247 33.30 6.47 7.21
CA SER A 247 34.25 7.48 6.70
C SER A 247 33.93 8.97 6.91
N SER A 248 32.75 9.37 7.42
CA SER A 248 32.54 10.80 7.68
C SER A 248 31.54 11.15 8.80
N LYS A 249 32.08 11.60 9.93
CA LYS A 249 31.34 12.39 10.92
C LYS A 249 31.10 13.81 10.38
N THR A 250 29.92 14.09 9.82
CA THR A 250 29.38 15.48 9.82
C THR A 250 27.84 15.53 9.79
N THR A 251 27.25 15.83 10.96
CA THR A 251 25.96 16.49 11.25
C THR A 251 24.80 16.47 10.24
N LEU A 252 23.74 15.73 10.57
CA LEU A 252 22.35 16.10 10.25
C LEU A 252 21.46 15.95 11.50
N ASN A 253 20.94 17.07 12.01
CA ASN A 253 20.03 17.11 13.15
C ASN A 253 18.57 17.22 12.69
N ASP A 254 17.69 16.61 13.49
CA ASP A 254 16.23 16.81 13.61
C ASP A 254 15.29 16.14 12.58
N LEU A 255 15.23 14.80 12.59
CA LEU A 255 14.04 14.00 12.26
C LEU A 255 13.76 13.02 13.43
N PRO A 256 12.55 12.98 14.03
CA PRO A 256 12.23 11.93 14.98
C PRO A 256 11.89 10.65 14.22
N LEU A 257 12.92 9.92 13.81
CA LEU A 257 12.84 8.55 13.31
C LEU A 257 12.38 7.62 14.44
N ARG A 258 11.08 7.34 14.49
CA ARG A 258 10.50 6.20 15.21
C ARG A 258 9.59 5.40 14.29
N LEU A 259 10.13 5.01 13.13
CA LEU A 259 9.53 3.98 12.25
C LEU A 259 10.42 2.74 12.10
N SER A 260 11.60 2.67 12.74
CA SER A 260 12.50 1.51 12.65
C SER A 260 12.38 0.47 13.77
N GLU A 261 11.49 0.66 14.75
CA GLU A 261 11.07 -0.46 15.61
C GLU A 261 10.06 -1.33 14.82
N ARG A 262 10.54 -2.04 13.79
CA ARG A 262 9.93 -3.31 13.39
C ARG A 262 10.06 -4.23 14.61
N PRO A 263 8.97 -4.65 15.27
CA PRO A 263 9.09 -5.88 16.04
C PRO A 263 9.43 -6.94 15.01
N ARG A 264 10.54 -7.67 15.19
CA ARG A 264 10.77 -8.94 14.50
C ARG A 264 9.43 -9.70 14.56
N ARG A 265 8.71 -9.76 13.45
CA ARG A 265 7.41 -10.41 13.34
C ARG A 265 7.64 -11.92 13.40
N ARG A 266 8.02 -12.44 14.57
CA ARG A 266 7.64 -13.80 14.95
C ARG A 266 6.12 -13.76 15.06
N SER A 267 5.48 -14.50 14.17
CA SER A 267 4.04 -14.75 14.12
C SER A 267 3.45 -14.87 15.54
N LEU A 268 2.72 -13.85 16.00
CA LEU A 268 1.83 -13.98 17.16
C LEU A 268 0.61 -14.75 16.69
N ARG A 269 0.76 -16.09 16.64
CA ARG A 269 -0.33 -17.03 16.45
C ARG A 269 -1.35 -16.84 17.56
N HIS A 270 -2.62 -16.81 17.16
CA HIS A 270 -3.74 -17.06 18.05
C HIS A 270 -3.55 -18.43 18.72
N GLN A 271 -3.36 -18.44 20.04
CA GLN A 271 -3.66 -19.62 20.85
C GLN A 271 -5.18 -19.76 20.88
N LYS A 272 -5.71 -20.55 19.96
CA LYS A 272 -7.04 -21.15 20.08
C LYS A 272 -6.82 -22.54 20.66
N SER A 273 -7.26 -22.74 21.90
CA SER A 273 -7.28 -24.03 22.57
C SER A 273 -8.12 -25.02 21.76
N ILE A 274 -7.49 -26.08 21.28
CA ILE A 274 -8.18 -27.32 20.88
C ILE A 274 -7.33 -28.47 21.42
N ASP A 275 -7.89 -29.15 22.40
CA ASP A 275 -7.41 -30.40 22.95
C ASP A 275 -7.50 -31.54 21.91
N ASP A 276 -6.57 -32.49 22.04
CA ASP A 276 -6.57 -33.88 21.56
C ASP A 276 -6.61 -34.19 20.05
N ASP A 277 -5.44 -34.34 19.43
CA ASP A 277 -5.15 -35.48 18.51
C ASP A 277 -3.63 -35.70 18.32
N PRO A 278 -3.04 -36.87 18.64
CA PRO A 278 -1.60 -37.07 18.60
C PRO A 278 -1.18 -37.91 17.39
N MET A 279 -0.86 -37.30 16.23
CA MET A 279 0.02 -37.93 15.22
C MET A 279 0.58 -36.90 14.22
N LEU A 280 1.91 -36.96 14.02
CA LEU A 280 2.76 -36.20 13.09
C LEU A 280 3.23 -34.81 13.57
N GLN A 281 4.09 -34.81 14.60
CA GLN A 281 5.01 -33.70 14.86
C GLN A 281 6.23 -33.84 13.93
N ILE A 282 6.32 -33.00 12.90
CA ILE A 282 7.58 -32.69 12.25
C ILE A 282 8.14 -31.49 13.01
N GLU A 283 9.14 -31.72 13.85
CA GLU A 283 9.90 -30.66 14.50
C GLU A 283 10.63 -29.84 13.43
N GLU A 284 10.35 -28.53 13.37
CA GLU A 284 11.18 -27.58 12.62
C GLU A 284 12.55 -27.50 13.32
N PRO A 285 13.67 -27.84 12.65
CA PRO A 285 14.97 -27.72 13.29
C PRO A 285 15.33 -26.23 13.43
N ASP A 286 15.63 -25.83 14.67
CA ASP A 286 16.18 -24.51 15.03
C ASP A 286 17.64 -24.43 14.56
N LEU A 287 17.83 -24.15 13.27
CA LEU A 287 19.13 -23.93 12.64
C LEU A 287 19.53 -22.46 12.81
N THR A 288 20.08 -22.12 13.98
CA THR A 288 20.95 -20.94 14.13
C THR A 288 22.35 -21.30 13.67
N ASP A 289 22.51 -21.63 12.38
CA ASP A 289 23.85 -21.73 11.79
C ASP A 289 24.36 -20.34 11.43
N SER A 290 25.55 -20.05 11.94
CA SER A 290 26.30 -18.82 11.76
C SER A 290 26.44 -18.44 10.29
N ILE A 291 25.73 -17.38 9.91
CA ILE A 291 25.78 -16.72 8.61
C ILE A 291 27.22 -16.21 8.37
N PRO A 292 27.91 -16.61 7.27
CA PRO A 292 29.19 -16.00 6.93
C PRO A 292 28.96 -14.52 6.61
N PRO A 293 29.84 -13.60 7.07
CA PRO A 293 29.70 -12.18 6.81
C PRO A 293 29.69 -11.95 5.29
N ILE A 294 28.58 -11.42 4.79
CA ILE A 294 28.40 -11.03 3.39
C ILE A 294 29.48 -9.98 3.10
N SER A 295 30.44 -10.35 2.26
CA SER A 295 31.54 -9.47 1.82
C SER A 295 30.98 -8.23 1.12
N ASN A 296 31.32 -7.05 1.67
CA ASN A 296 30.89 -5.68 1.35
C ASN A 296 31.30 -5.17 -0.06
N ASN A 297 31.17 -5.96 -1.12
CA ASN A 297 31.52 -5.52 -2.49
C ASN A 297 30.56 -6.06 -3.58
N ASN A 298 29.28 -6.21 -3.27
CA ASN A 298 28.27 -6.57 -4.27
C ASN A 298 27.83 -5.34 -5.08
N THR A 299 28.74 -4.80 -5.89
CA THR A 299 28.50 -3.66 -6.79
C THR A 299 27.25 -3.86 -7.66
N TRP A 300 27.00 -5.08 -8.11
CA TRP A 300 25.82 -5.44 -8.89
C TRP A 300 24.50 -5.41 -8.10
N MET A 301 24.50 -5.72 -6.79
CA MET A 301 23.31 -5.61 -5.94
C MET A 301 22.93 -4.15 -5.71
N ARG A 302 23.93 -3.28 -5.52
CA ARG A 302 23.73 -1.83 -5.45
C ARG A 302 23.15 -1.30 -6.76
N GLU A 303 23.69 -1.72 -7.90
CA GLU A 303 23.13 -1.39 -9.22
C GLU A 303 21.67 -1.85 -9.36
N LEU A 304 21.35 -3.07 -8.93
CA LEU A 304 19.98 -3.59 -8.93
C LEU A 304 19.05 -2.73 -8.07
N ARG A 305 19.43 -2.43 -6.82
CA ARG A 305 18.64 -1.59 -5.89
C ARG A 305 18.37 -0.22 -6.47
N GLN A 306 19.38 0.46 -7.01
CA GLN A 306 19.25 1.78 -7.63
C GLN A 306 18.32 1.75 -8.85
N LYS A 307 18.40 0.70 -9.68
CA LYS A 307 17.48 0.52 -10.82
C LYS A 307 16.04 0.32 -10.36
N VAL A 308 15.81 -0.54 -9.37
CA VAL A 308 14.48 -0.79 -8.81
C VAL A 308 13.92 0.49 -8.18
N GLU A 309 14.70 1.19 -7.36
CA GLU A 309 14.29 2.45 -6.73
C GLU A 309 13.88 3.51 -7.76
N LYS A 310 14.71 3.72 -8.80
CA LYS A 310 14.41 4.67 -9.87
C LYS A 310 13.11 4.32 -10.57
N GLN A 311 12.88 3.04 -10.85
CA GLN A 311 11.66 2.58 -11.51
C GLN A 311 10.43 2.68 -10.60
N LEU A 312 10.54 2.37 -9.31
CA LEU A 312 9.47 2.57 -8.32
C LEU A 312 9.08 4.04 -8.20
N LYS A 313 10.07 4.95 -8.14
CA LYS A 313 9.84 6.41 -8.10
C LYS A 313 9.17 6.91 -9.37
N GLN A 314 9.63 6.45 -10.53
CA GLN A 314 9.04 6.83 -11.82
C GLN A 314 7.60 6.33 -11.94
N TRP A 315 7.35 5.06 -11.61
CA TRP A 315 6.01 4.49 -11.66
C TRP A 315 5.06 5.20 -10.70
N ALA A 316 5.53 5.52 -9.48
CA ALA A 316 4.72 6.25 -8.51
C ALA A 316 4.24 7.58 -9.06
N LYS A 317 5.13 8.35 -9.69
CA LYS A 317 4.79 9.65 -10.29
C LYS A 317 3.72 9.55 -11.37
N GLU A 318 3.67 8.44 -12.09
CA GLU A 318 2.75 8.24 -13.22
C GLU A 318 1.40 7.62 -12.81
N HIS A 319 1.40 6.74 -11.80
CA HIS A 319 0.25 5.86 -11.52
C HIS A 319 -0.35 6.02 -10.12
N ILE A 320 0.37 6.59 -9.15
CA ILE A 320 -0.21 6.91 -7.85
C ILE A 320 -1.14 8.11 -8.01
N THR A 321 -2.44 7.83 -7.97
CA THR A 321 -3.48 8.84 -8.14
C THR A 321 -3.83 9.55 -6.83
N THR A 322 -4.62 10.64 -6.95
CA THR A 322 -5.20 11.32 -5.80
C THR A 322 -6.04 10.38 -4.93
N GLU A 323 -6.71 9.38 -5.49
CA GLU A 323 -7.46 8.39 -4.70
C GLU A 323 -6.57 7.61 -3.73
N HIS A 324 -5.35 7.22 -4.12
CA HIS A 324 -4.41 6.54 -3.23
C HIS A 324 -4.03 7.43 -2.04
N MET A 325 -3.79 8.72 -2.31
CA MET A 325 -3.49 9.72 -1.27
C MET A 325 -4.70 9.95 -0.35
N ILE A 326 -5.91 10.04 -0.92
CA ILE A 326 -7.16 10.19 -0.17
C ILE A 326 -7.37 8.98 0.74
N ALA A 327 -7.26 7.76 0.21
CA ALA A 327 -7.44 6.54 1.00
C ALA A 327 -6.45 6.48 2.16
N THR A 328 -5.19 6.85 1.92
CA THR A 328 -4.16 6.95 2.96
C THR A 328 -4.51 8.00 4.01
N ALA A 329 -5.00 9.17 3.61
CA ALA A 329 -5.47 10.21 4.54
C ALA A 329 -6.65 9.73 5.40
N LEU A 330 -7.53 8.90 4.82
CA LEU A 330 -8.67 8.30 5.52
C LEU A 330 -8.27 7.18 6.48
N ASN A 331 -7.01 6.74 6.48
CA ASN A 331 -6.50 5.87 7.53
C ASN A 331 -6.15 6.73 8.77
N PRO A 332 -6.80 6.52 9.93
CA PRO A 332 -6.56 7.34 11.13
C PRO A 332 -5.12 7.28 11.62
N ARG A 333 -4.36 6.20 11.33
CA ARG A 333 -2.94 6.08 11.70
C ARG A 333 -2.01 6.87 10.78
N MET A 334 -2.42 7.07 9.53
CA MET A 334 -1.63 7.69 8.46
C MET A 334 -2.20 9.03 7.98
N ARG A 335 -3.19 9.58 8.71
CA ARG A 335 -3.94 10.79 8.35
C ARG A 335 -3.09 12.05 8.13
N LYS A 336 -1.86 12.06 8.62
CA LYS A 336 -0.89 13.13 8.39
C LYS A 336 0.02 12.73 7.22
N LEU A 337 -0.34 13.18 6.03
CA LEU A 337 0.43 13.00 4.79
C LEU A 337 1.78 13.74 4.67
N PRO A 338 2.23 14.70 5.52
CA PRO A 338 3.50 15.41 5.30
C PRO A 338 4.76 14.52 5.22
N ILE A 339 4.67 13.26 5.65
CA ILE A 339 5.78 12.30 5.58
C ILE A 339 5.92 11.70 4.16
N ILE A 340 4.84 11.71 3.37
CA ILE A 340 4.72 10.90 2.15
C ILE A 340 4.42 11.77 0.91
N CYS A 341 3.70 12.87 1.10
CA CYS A 341 3.29 13.77 0.03
C CYS A 341 3.92 15.16 0.19
N SER A 342 4.15 15.82 -0.94
CA SER A 342 4.48 17.25 -0.96
C SER A 342 3.34 18.10 -0.41
N ASP A 343 3.63 19.35 -0.03
CA ASP A 343 2.61 20.27 0.47
C ASP A 343 1.48 20.53 -0.55
N SER A 344 1.82 20.60 -1.85
CA SER A 344 0.83 20.79 -2.93
C SER A 344 -0.08 19.58 -3.10
N GLU A 345 0.47 18.36 -3.10
CA GLU A 345 -0.30 17.12 -3.17
C GLU A 345 -1.22 16.95 -1.96
N ARG A 346 -0.73 17.30 -0.77
CA ARG A 346 -1.52 17.29 0.47
C ARG A 346 -2.70 18.26 0.37
N LEU A 347 -2.47 19.49 -0.08
CA LEU A 347 -3.52 20.49 -0.25
C LEU A 347 -4.56 20.04 -1.29
N LEU A 348 -4.12 19.49 -2.42
CA LEU A 348 -5.00 18.94 -3.45
C LEU A 348 -5.82 17.76 -2.92
N THR A 349 -5.20 16.87 -2.14
CA THR A 349 -5.88 15.72 -1.54
C THR A 349 -6.98 16.18 -0.59
N TYR A 350 -6.68 17.12 0.30
CA TYR A 350 -7.66 17.63 1.28
C TYR A 350 -8.77 18.46 0.63
N SER A 351 -8.46 19.25 -0.41
CA SER A 351 -9.48 20.00 -1.15
C SER A 351 -10.41 19.05 -1.92
N THR A 352 -9.88 17.98 -2.51
CA THR A 352 -10.66 16.95 -3.20
C THR A 352 -11.57 16.18 -2.23
N ILE A 353 -11.06 15.82 -1.05
CA ILE A 353 -11.89 15.23 0.02
C ILE A 353 -13.05 16.16 0.37
N ARG A 354 -12.77 17.46 0.58
CA ARG A 354 -13.82 18.43 0.92
C ARG A 354 -14.85 18.55 -0.18
N GLN A 355 -14.43 18.64 -1.43
CA GLN A 355 -15.33 18.72 -2.57
C GLN A 355 -16.23 17.48 -2.66
N ASN A 356 -15.64 16.28 -2.61
CA ASN A 356 -16.39 15.04 -2.81
C ASN A 356 -17.26 14.66 -1.61
N ALA A 357 -16.83 14.99 -0.39
CA ALA A 357 -17.63 14.82 0.83
C ALA A 357 -18.65 15.95 1.03
N SER A 358 -18.80 16.90 0.08
CA SER A 358 -19.70 18.05 0.19
C SER A 358 -19.48 18.87 1.48
N LEU A 359 -18.21 19.09 1.81
CA LEU A 359 -17.74 19.96 2.89
C LEU A 359 -17.43 21.36 2.37
N LYS A 360 -17.20 22.31 3.28
CA LYS A 360 -16.92 23.69 2.88
C LYS A 360 -15.54 23.75 2.18
N PRO A 361 -15.43 24.45 1.04
CA PRO A 361 -14.15 24.59 0.36
C PRO A 361 -13.15 25.33 1.25
N VAL A 362 -11.87 25.00 1.10
CA VAL A 362 -10.78 25.71 1.77
C VAL A 362 -10.82 27.17 1.27
N MET A 363 -11.02 28.12 2.18
CA MET A 363 -10.91 29.53 1.82
C MET A 363 -9.44 29.86 1.51
N THR A 364 -9.14 30.04 0.22
CA THR A 364 -7.85 30.56 -0.23
C THR A 364 -7.68 32.01 0.25
N PRO A 365 -6.43 32.49 0.43
CA PRO A 365 -6.17 33.88 0.81
C PRO A 365 -6.80 34.89 -0.16
N GLU A 366 -6.90 34.54 -1.45
CA GLU A 366 -7.47 35.38 -2.51
C GLU A 366 -8.99 35.59 -2.35
N ASN A 367 -9.73 34.55 -1.93
CA ASN A 367 -11.19 34.65 -1.70
C ASN A 367 -11.56 35.32 -0.37
N ARG A 368 -10.59 35.55 0.53
CA ARG A 368 -10.85 36.24 1.81
C ARG A 368 -10.97 37.76 1.67
N ASN A 369 -10.35 38.35 0.66
CA ASN A 369 -10.32 39.81 0.49
C ASN A 369 -11.66 40.36 -0.02
N GLU A 370 -12.41 39.61 -0.85
CA GLU A 370 -13.66 40.09 -1.44
C GLU A 370 -14.86 40.16 -0.46
N GLN A 371 -14.82 39.47 0.68
CA GLN A 371 -15.91 39.49 1.68
C GLN A 371 -15.64 40.36 2.91
N ASN A 372 -14.41 40.80 3.14
CA ASN A 372 -14.02 41.49 4.39
C ASN A 372 -13.68 42.98 4.23
N GLU A 373 -13.59 43.53 3.02
CA GLU A 373 -13.08 44.89 2.79
C GLU A 373 -14.01 46.04 3.25
N GLU A 374 -15.31 45.85 3.47
CA GLU A 374 -16.20 46.99 3.77
C GLU A 374 -16.46 47.30 5.26
N HIS A 375 -16.05 46.47 6.24
CA HIS A 375 -16.56 46.65 7.62
C HIS A 375 -15.57 46.50 8.81
N ILE A 376 -14.27 46.32 8.60
CA ILE A 376 -13.32 46.15 9.72
C ILE A 376 -12.36 47.34 9.82
N THR A 377 -12.53 48.17 10.85
CA THR A 377 -11.62 49.29 11.14
C THR A 377 -10.44 48.88 12.03
N THR A 378 -9.39 49.70 12.05
CA THR A 378 -8.21 49.53 12.91
C THR A 378 -8.54 49.38 14.39
N GLU A 379 -9.56 50.07 14.86
CA GLU A 379 -10.01 50.04 16.25
C GLU A 379 -10.66 48.68 16.60
N HIS A 380 -11.39 48.08 15.66
CA HIS A 380 -11.95 46.72 15.82
C HIS A 380 -10.85 45.66 15.89
N MET A 381 -9.78 45.82 15.12
CA MET A 381 -8.61 44.94 15.14
C MET A 381 -7.87 45.05 16.48
N ILE A 382 -7.67 46.27 16.99
CA ILE A 382 -7.03 46.52 18.29
C ILE A 382 -7.88 45.97 19.44
N ALA A 383 -9.20 46.19 19.42
CA ALA A 383 -10.12 45.67 20.43
C ALA A 383 -10.11 44.13 20.48
N THR A 384 -10.01 43.48 19.32
CA THR A 384 -9.86 42.02 19.22
C THR A 384 -8.51 41.56 19.76
N ALA A 385 -7.42 42.30 19.52
CA ALA A 385 -6.06 41.97 19.99
C ALA A 385 -5.95 41.97 21.51
N LEU A 386 -6.62 42.92 22.13
CA LEU A 386 -6.58 43.16 23.57
C LEU A 386 -7.62 42.33 24.33
N ASN A 387 -8.52 41.63 23.63
CA ASN A 387 -9.53 40.77 24.24
C ASN A 387 -8.97 39.35 24.50
N PRO A 388 -8.73 38.96 25.77
CA PRO A 388 -8.09 37.68 26.08
C PRO A 388 -8.91 36.44 25.71
N ARG A 389 -10.22 36.60 25.43
CA ARG A 389 -11.15 35.55 24.98
C ARG A 389 -11.35 35.49 23.47
N MET A 390 -11.02 36.54 22.73
CA MET A 390 -11.22 36.64 21.27
C MET A 390 -9.86 36.72 20.57
N ARG A 391 -9.11 35.61 20.58
CA ARG A 391 -7.78 35.52 19.97
C ARG A 391 -7.86 35.23 18.47
N LYS A 392 -8.54 36.08 17.71
CA LYS A 392 -8.93 35.85 16.31
C LYS A 392 -8.28 36.79 15.28
N LEU A 393 -7.26 37.58 15.64
CA LEU A 393 -6.61 38.47 14.65
C LEU A 393 -6.04 37.79 13.40
N PRO A 394 -5.44 36.58 13.48
CA PRO A 394 -4.99 35.86 12.28
C PRO A 394 -6.15 35.44 11.35
N ILE A 395 -7.40 35.53 11.82
CA ILE A 395 -8.62 35.15 11.11
C ILE A 395 -9.23 36.36 10.37
N ILE A 396 -9.00 37.57 10.89
CA ILE A 396 -9.70 38.79 10.48
C ILE A 396 -8.82 39.70 9.62
N CYS A 397 -7.49 39.59 9.75
CA CYS A 397 -6.54 40.52 9.16
C CYS A 397 -5.41 39.77 8.44
N SER A 398 -4.89 40.36 7.37
CA SER A 398 -3.66 39.92 6.72
C SER A 398 -2.43 40.07 7.63
N ASP A 399 -1.32 39.43 7.27
CA ASP A 399 -0.09 39.48 8.06
C ASP A 399 0.48 40.90 8.21
N SER A 400 0.34 41.74 7.17
CA SER A 400 0.73 43.14 7.19
C SER A 400 -0.16 43.98 8.11
N GLU A 401 -1.49 43.80 8.04
CA GLU A 401 -2.45 44.48 8.92
C GLU A 401 -2.31 44.07 10.38
N ARG A 402 -1.95 42.81 10.61
CA ARG A 402 -1.66 42.28 11.95
C ARG A 402 -0.38 42.90 12.52
N LEU A 403 0.68 42.97 11.71
CA LEU A 403 1.92 43.64 12.09
C LEU A 403 1.69 45.13 12.38
N LEU A 404 0.88 45.80 11.56
CA LEU A 404 0.48 47.19 11.75
C LEU A 404 -0.35 47.35 13.04
N THR A 405 -1.34 46.49 13.28
CA THR A 405 -2.18 46.54 14.49
C THR A 405 -1.34 46.36 15.75
N TYR A 406 -0.41 45.40 15.77
CA TYR A 406 0.48 45.19 16.91
C TYR A 406 1.52 46.31 17.08
N SER A 407 1.99 46.93 16.00
CA SER A 407 2.89 48.08 16.08
C SER A 407 2.16 49.31 16.65
N THR A 408 0.92 49.56 16.20
CA THR A 408 0.06 50.63 16.73
C THR A 408 -0.28 50.44 18.21
N ILE A 409 -0.60 49.21 18.65
CA ILE A 409 -0.83 48.92 20.08
C ILE A 409 0.42 49.21 20.91
N ARG A 410 1.59 48.79 20.43
CA ARG A 410 2.87 49.01 21.13
C ARG A 410 3.21 50.49 21.23
N GLN A 411 3.01 51.23 20.14
CA GLN A 411 3.24 52.68 20.11
C GLN A 411 2.31 53.39 21.10
N ASN A 412 1.03 53.05 21.12
CA ASN A 412 0.04 53.63 22.04
C ASN A 412 0.28 53.23 23.50
N ALA A 413 0.87 52.06 23.75
CA ALA A 413 1.23 51.58 25.08
C ALA A 413 2.66 51.97 25.54
N SER A 414 3.39 52.78 24.76
CA SER A 414 4.80 53.16 25.01
C SER A 414 5.75 51.95 25.15
N LEU A 415 5.45 50.84 24.48
CA LEU A 415 6.27 49.63 24.45
C LEU A 415 7.29 49.70 23.30
N LYS A 416 8.50 49.17 23.53
CA LYS A 416 9.54 49.16 22.48
C LYS A 416 9.08 48.43 21.21
N PRO A 417 9.33 48.99 20.00
CA PRO A 417 8.96 48.35 18.74
C PRO A 417 9.69 47.02 18.54
N VAL A 418 9.08 46.10 17.78
CA VAL A 418 9.70 44.83 17.38
C VAL A 418 10.82 45.13 16.40
N MET A 419 12.06 44.74 16.75
CA MET A 419 13.19 44.78 15.83
C MET A 419 12.95 43.81 14.67
N THR A 420 13.08 44.31 13.43
CA THR A 420 13.04 43.49 12.21
C THR A 420 14.22 42.51 12.17
N PRO A 421 14.14 41.43 11.36
CA PRO A 421 15.13 40.34 11.36
C PRO A 421 16.56 40.76 10.94
N GLU A 422 16.73 41.96 10.39
CA GLU A 422 18.00 42.42 9.81
C GLU A 422 19.00 42.99 10.83
N ASN A 423 18.59 43.21 12.09
CA ASN A 423 19.46 43.76 13.14
C ASN A 423 19.74 42.79 14.31
N ARG A 424 19.72 41.47 14.05
CA ARG A 424 20.18 40.49 15.04
C ARG A 424 21.68 40.26 14.91
N ASN A 425 22.48 41.18 15.42
CA ASN A 425 23.78 40.82 15.95
C ASN A 425 23.93 41.38 17.35
N GLU A 426 24.37 40.47 18.22
CA GLU A 426 24.80 40.66 19.60
C GLU A 426 23.75 40.54 20.71
N GLN A 427 24.05 39.55 21.55
CA GLN A 427 23.75 39.38 22.97
C GLN A 427 22.67 38.38 23.40
N ASN A 428 23.24 37.33 24.00
CA ASN A 428 22.82 36.58 25.19
C ASN A 428 22.01 35.29 24.99
N GLU A 429 22.79 34.21 25.10
CA GLU A 429 22.60 32.95 25.82
C GLU A 429 21.30 32.79 26.66
N ASP A 430 20.86 31.53 26.73
CA ASP A 430 19.84 30.96 27.62
C ASP A 430 18.36 31.26 27.36
N TYR A 431 17.75 30.71 26.28
CA TYR A 431 16.30 30.49 26.28
C TYR A 431 15.85 29.21 25.52
N GLU A 432 15.98 28.06 26.17
CA GLU A 432 15.23 26.81 25.90
C GLU A 432 13.68 26.88 26.06
N PRO A 433 13.02 27.95 26.57
CA PRO A 433 11.54 28.03 26.62
C PRO A 433 10.84 28.29 25.28
N GLN A 434 11.53 28.73 24.21
CA GLN A 434 10.85 29.18 23.00
C GLN A 434 10.30 28.05 22.12
N ARG A 435 10.97 26.89 22.03
CA ARG A 435 10.49 25.73 21.25
C ARG A 435 9.23 25.13 21.88
N LYS A 436 9.22 24.92 23.21
CA LYS A 436 8.05 24.40 23.95
C LYS A 436 6.86 25.35 23.93
N ARG A 437 7.10 26.67 23.98
CA ARG A 437 6.05 27.70 23.89
C ARG A 437 5.47 27.82 22.47
N ARG A 438 6.27 27.68 21.40
CA ARG A 438 5.75 27.61 20.02
C ARG A 438 4.92 26.35 19.78
N HIS A 439 5.37 25.20 20.28
CA HIS A 439 4.62 23.94 20.16
C HIS A 439 3.31 23.95 20.97
N PHE A 440 3.31 24.59 22.14
CA PHE A 440 2.12 24.78 22.95
C PHE A 440 1.15 25.81 22.35
N LEU A 441 1.64 26.89 21.76
CA LEU A 441 0.83 27.90 21.07
C LEU A 441 0.24 27.36 19.75
N SER A 442 1.02 26.60 18.96
CA SER A 442 0.53 25.89 17.77
C SER A 442 -0.54 24.85 18.12
N LYS A 443 -0.34 24.08 19.21
CA LYS A 443 -1.37 23.16 19.73
C LYS A 443 -2.65 23.87 20.21
N LEU A 444 -2.57 25.13 20.63
CA LEU A 444 -3.72 25.93 21.07
C LEU A 444 -4.43 26.66 19.91
N GLU A 445 -3.73 26.93 18.80
CA GLU A 445 -4.28 27.50 17.57
C GLU A 445 -5.13 26.47 16.79
N ASP A 446 -4.76 25.19 16.81
CA ASP A 446 -5.46 24.12 16.06
C ASP A 446 -6.77 23.64 16.72
N GLN A 447 -6.95 23.84 18.04
CA GLN A 447 -8.07 23.25 18.78
C GLN A 447 -9.38 24.07 18.75
N GLY A 448 -9.36 25.32 18.28
CA GLY A 448 -10.54 26.21 18.26
C GLY A 448 -11.23 26.38 16.91
N MET A 449 -10.81 25.63 15.88
CA MET A 449 -10.92 26.04 14.47
C MET A 449 -11.43 24.93 13.53
N ALA A 450 -12.21 23.95 14.00
CA ALA A 450 -12.83 23.00 13.07
C ALA A 450 -13.94 23.69 12.26
N GLN A 451 -13.64 24.11 11.02
CA GLN A 451 -14.62 24.76 10.13
C GLN A 451 -15.55 23.71 9.49
N ASP A 452 -15.10 22.47 9.40
CA ASP A 452 -15.86 21.30 8.97
C ASP A 452 -15.33 19.96 9.54
N GLU A 453 -15.93 18.85 9.09
CA GLU A 453 -15.58 17.49 9.51
C GLU A 453 -14.12 17.11 9.21
N MET A 454 -13.54 17.62 8.12
CA MET A 454 -12.16 17.28 7.74
C MET A 454 -11.15 17.92 8.71
N ASP A 455 -11.38 19.16 9.13
CA ASP A 455 -10.54 19.79 10.16
C ASP A 455 -10.67 19.04 11.49
N THR A 456 -11.89 18.64 11.84
CA THR A 456 -12.16 17.84 13.04
C THR A 456 -11.38 16.53 13.00
N TYR A 457 -11.42 15.82 11.88
CA TYR A 457 -10.70 14.56 11.68
C TYR A 457 -9.18 14.71 11.82
N LEU A 458 -8.60 15.71 11.16
CA LEU A 458 -7.15 15.93 11.17
C LEU A 458 -6.63 16.36 12.56
N ASN A 459 -7.41 17.18 13.27
CA ASN A 459 -7.02 17.74 14.57
C ASN A 459 -7.38 16.85 15.77
N THR A 460 -8.27 15.87 15.59
CA THR A 460 -8.60 14.91 16.64
C THR A 460 -7.45 13.93 16.85
N ASN A 461 -7.10 13.70 18.11
CA ASN A 461 -6.11 12.70 18.50
C ASN A 461 -6.79 11.37 18.78
N PHE A 462 -6.90 10.52 17.75
CA PHE A 462 -7.30 9.13 17.91
C PHE A 462 -6.16 8.31 18.52
N SER A 463 -6.50 7.39 19.43
CA SER A 463 -5.49 6.50 19.99
C SER A 463 -4.99 5.49 18.93
N PRO A 464 -3.75 4.99 19.05
CA PRO A 464 -3.21 4.01 18.09
C PRO A 464 -4.00 2.70 18.01
N GLN A 465 -4.73 2.35 19.08
CA GLN A 465 -5.57 1.15 19.11
C GLN A 465 -6.87 1.33 18.33
N GLU A 466 -7.46 2.53 18.37
CA GLU A 466 -8.71 2.85 17.67
C GLU A 466 -8.56 2.88 16.15
N GLY A 467 -7.35 3.08 15.65
CA GLY A 467 -7.04 3.11 14.22
C GLY A 467 -6.47 1.81 13.66
N ARG A 468 -6.47 0.70 14.41
CA ARG A 468 -5.89 -0.57 13.93
C ARG A 468 -6.66 -1.14 12.75
N LYS A 469 -7.99 -1.10 12.81
CA LYS A 469 -8.89 -1.55 11.76
C LYS A 469 -9.68 -0.36 11.22
N VAL A 470 -9.41 -0.01 9.97
CA VAL A 470 -9.93 1.21 9.35
C VAL A 470 -11.46 1.22 9.27
N LEU A 471 -12.07 0.05 9.02
CA LEU A 471 -13.51 -0.08 8.89
C LEU A 471 -14.23 0.07 10.23
N GLU A 472 -13.75 -0.63 11.26
CA GLU A 472 -14.28 -0.50 12.63
C GLU A 472 -14.17 0.95 13.14
N PHE A 473 -13.10 1.64 12.79
CA PHE A 473 -12.95 3.06 13.08
C PHE A 473 -14.07 3.89 12.46
N TRP A 474 -14.25 3.82 11.13
CA TRP A 474 -15.25 4.63 10.43
C TRP A 474 -16.69 4.22 10.77
N ALA A 475 -16.91 2.96 11.14
CA ALA A 475 -18.18 2.47 11.67
C ALA A 475 -18.57 3.12 13.00
N ARG A 476 -17.59 3.31 13.89
CA ARG A 476 -17.80 3.83 15.24
C ARG A 476 -17.88 5.36 15.30
N VAL A 477 -17.20 6.05 14.38
CA VAL A 477 -17.12 7.52 14.40
C VAL A 477 -18.42 8.14 13.87
N GLN A 478 -19.34 8.43 14.77
CA GLN A 478 -20.62 9.09 14.45
C GLN A 478 -20.49 10.61 14.27
N THR A 479 -19.39 11.22 14.73
CA THR A 479 -19.17 12.67 14.70
C THR A 479 -18.73 13.20 13.33
N LEU A 480 -18.43 12.31 12.37
CA LEU A 480 -17.93 12.64 11.03
C LEU A 480 -18.76 11.95 9.92
N PRO A 481 -20.08 12.21 9.84
CA PRO A 481 -20.96 11.44 8.96
C PRO A 481 -20.65 11.58 7.46
N LYS A 482 -20.28 12.77 6.98
CA LYS A 482 -19.94 12.98 5.56
C LYS A 482 -18.60 12.35 5.21
N MET A 483 -17.61 12.49 6.09
CA MET A 483 -16.31 11.84 5.92
C MET A 483 -16.44 10.31 5.97
N SER A 484 -17.26 9.78 6.88
CA SER A 484 -17.55 8.35 6.99
C SER A 484 -18.24 7.83 5.73
N GLN A 485 -19.25 8.54 5.20
CA GLN A 485 -19.87 8.19 3.92
C GLN A 485 -18.85 8.20 2.76
N TYR A 486 -17.97 9.20 2.70
CA TYR A 486 -16.94 9.27 1.67
C TYR A 486 -15.88 8.17 1.83
N ALA A 487 -15.48 7.84 3.05
CA ALA A 487 -14.57 6.74 3.34
C ALA A 487 -15.14 5.40 2.87
N ARG A 488 -16.45 5.19 3.05
CA ARG A 488 -17.15 4.00 2.53
C ARG A 488 -17.05 3.86 1.01
N ALA A 489 -16.96 4.97 0.27
CA ALA A 489 -16.83 4.95 -1.18
C ALA A 489 -15.40 4.74 -1.67
N ILE A 490 -14.39 5.21 -0.93
CA ILE A 490 -12.97 5.21 -1.34
C ILE A 490 -12.17 4.03 -0.80
N LEU A 491 -12.42 3.60 0.44
CA LEU A 491 -11.69 2.47 1.02
C LEU A 491 -11.86 1.13 0.28
N PRO A 492 -13.01 0.77 -0.34
CA PRO A 492 -13.16 -0.51 -1.02
C PRO A 492 -12.53 -0.54 -2.43
N LEU A 493 -11.85 0.53 -2.85
CA LEU A 493 -11.04 0.49 -4.06
C LEU A 493 -9.97 -0.61 -3.93
N ILE A 494 -9.52 -1.14 -5.05
CA ILE A 494 -8.53 -2.21 -5.10
C ILE A 494 -7.50 -1.82 -6.14
N ALA A 495 -6.22 -1.80 -5.75
CA ALA A 495 -5.12 -1.73 -6.72
C ALA A 495 -4.23 -2.98 -6.66
N ALA A 496 -4.56 -3.95 -5.81
CA ALA A 496 -3.85 -5.21 -5.71
C ALA A 496 -4.93 -6.28 -5.83
N VAL A 497 -5.10 -6.80 -7.03
CA VAL A 497 -6.15 -7.78 -7.31
C VAL A 497 -5.66 -9.14 -6.85
N PRO A 498 -6.30 -9.76 -5.84
CA PRO A 498 -5.86 -11.07 -5.40
C PRO A 498 -6.20 -12.12 -6.46
N PRO A 499 -5.29 -13.06 -6.73
CA PRO A 499 -5.50 -14.10 -7.74
C PRO A 499 -6.65 -15.02 -7.32
N LEU A 500 -7.52 -15.36 -8.26
CA LEU A 500 -8.62 -16.28 -8.00
C LEU A 500 -8.09 -17.72 -7.88
N LYS A 501 -7.98 -18.22 -6.66
CA LYS A 501 -7.52 -19.59 -6.39
C LYS A 501 -8.68 -20.57 -6.51
N LEU A 502 -8.81 -21.21 -7.67
CA LEU A 502 -9.75 -22.32 -7.83
C LEU A 502 -9.12 -23.64 -7.41
N ARG A 503 -9.78 -24.34 -6.50
CA ARG A 503 -9.50 -25.75 -6.20
C ARG A 503 -10.63 -26.58 -6.79
N TYR A 504 -10.36 -27.31 -7.86
CA TYR A 504 -11.30 -28.26 -8.45
C TYR A 504 -10.63 -29.62 -8.66
N SER A 505 -11.44 -30.67 -8.52
CA SER A 505 -11.01 -32.02 -8.90
C SER A 505 -11.22 -32.18 -10.41
N PRO A 506 -10.21 -32.65 -11.17
CA PRO A 506 -10.37 -32.89 -12.61
C PRO A 506 -11.48 -33.90 -12.93
N ASN A 507 -11.89 -34.73 -11.96
CA ASN A 507 -12.94 -35.74 -12.12
C ASN A 507 -14.37 -35.18 -11.98
N HIS A 508 -14.52 -33.91 -11.56
CA HIS A 508 -15.82 -33.27 -11.31
C HIS A 508 -15.83 -31.84 -11.86
N LEU A 509 -15.43 -31.67 -13.11
CA LEU A 509 -15.48 -30.38 -13.79
C LEU A 509 -16.93 -30.03 -14.13
N LEU A 510 -17.44 -28.95 -13.54
CA LEU A 510 -18.67 -28.31 -13.98
C LEU A 510 -18.48 -27.72 -15.38
N SER A 511 -19.55 -27.65 -16.17
CA SER A 511 -19.56 -26.86 -17.40
C SER A 511 -19.27 -25.38 -17.10
N CYS A 512 -18.83 -24.60 -18.10
CA CYS A 512 -18.56 -23.17 -17.90
C CYS A 512 -19.80 -22.40 -17.43
N GLU A 513 -21.00 -22.79 -17.89
CA GLU A 513 -22.26 -22.17 -17.48
C GLU A 513 -22.58 -22.49 -16.01
N GLU A 514 -22.52 -23.77 -15.62
CA GLU A 514 -22.71 -24.17 -14.21
C GLU A 514 -21.65 -23.57 -13.28
N PHE A 515 -20.41 -23.43 -13.76
CA PHE A 515 -19.33 -22.80 -13.01
C PHE A 515 -19.59 -21.29 -12.83
N SER A 516 -20.02 -20.60 -13.89
CA SER A 516 -20.44 -19.20 -13.82
C SER A 516 -21.59 -19.01 -12.84
N ASP A 517 -22.64 -19.83 -12.94
CA ASP A 517 -23.79 -19.79 -12.04
C ASP A 517 -23.36 -20.06 -10.60
N MET A 518 -22.49 -21.02 -10.37
CA MET A 518 -21.94 -21.29 -9.04
C MET A 518 -21.14 -20.10 -8.50
N LEU A 519 -20.31 -19.43 -9.30
CA LEU A 519 -19.56 -18.25 -8.86
C LEU A 519 -20.51 -17.14 -8.43
N LEU A 520 -21.52 -16.84 -9.24
CA LEU A 520 -22.55 -15.84 -8.94
C LEU A 520 -23.34 -16.23 -7.67
N LEU A 521 -23.79 -17.48 -7.59
CA LEU A 521 -24.56 -18.02 -6.46
C LEU A 521 -23.77 -18.04 -5.16
N LYS A 522 -22.51 -18.51 -5.16
CA LYS A 522 -21.69 -18.55 -3.93
C LYS A 522 -21.48 -17.16 -3.36
N THR A 523 -21.23 -16.16 -4.21
CA THR A 523 -21.07 -14.79 -3.75
C THR A 523 -22.37 -14.14 -3.30
N SER A 524 -23.51 -14.55 -3.87
CA SER A 524 -24.84 -14.09 -3.46
C SER A 524 -25.37 -14.79 -2.20
N GLN A 525 -25.09 -16.08 -2.03
CA GLN A 525 -25.48 -16.87 -0.84
C GLN A 525 -24.64 -16.51 0.38
N ALA A 526 -23.36 -16.14 0.21
CA ALA A 526 -22.58 -15.53 1.28
C ALA A 526 -23.30 -14.27 1.82
N LEU A 527 -23.90 -13.48 0.93
CA LEU A 527 -24.72 -12.30 1.26
C LEU A 527 -26.03 -12.67 1.97
N ASN A 528 -26.72 -13.73 1.53
CA ASN A 528 -28.03 -14.12 2.07
C ASN A 528 -27.97 -14.91 3.38
N ASN A 529 -26.97 -15.78 3.55
CA ASN A 529 -26.77 -16.52 4.80
C ASN A 529 -26.40 -15.56 5.94
N TYR A 530 -25.72 -14.46 5.63
CA TYR A 530 -25.41 -13.40 6.61
C TYR A 530 -26.66 -12.63 7.06
N ARG A 531 -27.51 -12.21 6.12
CA ARG A 531 -28.81 -11.57 6.43
C ARG A 531 -29.76 -12.47 7.21
N SER A 532 -29.63 -13.79 7.06
CA SER A 532 -30.48 -14.75 7.77
C SER A 532 -30.02 -14.97 9.21
N SER A 533 -28.72 -14.88 9.50
CA SER A 533 -28.21 -14.93 10.88
C SER A 533 -28.54 -13.69 11.73
N GLU A 534 -28.87 -12.56 11.11
CA GLU A 534 -29.33 -11.35 11.81
C GLU A 534 -30.81 -11.40 12.25
N HIS A 535 -31.60 -12.33 11.70
CA HIS A 535 -32.99 -12.53 12.14
C HIS A 535 -33.13 -13.58 13.27
N GLU A 536 -32.03 -14.19 13.71
CA GLU A 536 -31.99 -15.16 14.81
C GLU A 536 -31.32 -14.64 16.10
N HIS A 537 -31.01 -13.33 16.20
CA HIS A 537 -30.45 -12.71 17.41
C HIS A 537 -31.25 -11.52 17.93
#